data_AF-A0A4V6PBH3-F1
#
_entry.id   AF-A0A4V6PBH3-F1
#
_cell.length_a   1.000
_cell.length_b   1.000
_cell.length_c   1.000
_cell.angle_alpha   90.00
_cell.angle_beta   90.00
_cell.angle_gamma   90.00
#
_symmetry.space_group_name_H-M   'P 1'
#
loop_
_entity.id
_entity.type
_entity.pdbx_description
1 polymer ?
#
loop_
_entity_poly.entity_id
_entity_poly.type
_entity_poly.pdbx_seq_one_letter_code
_entity_poly.pdbx_strand_id
1 'polypeptide(L)'
;MSGPGAGNTYLEKVVAEQAVLQDDLRARRTPAAAPGAPAGYAPPGPLAKRERALGRAPAGDGSAPGPVDVRISGFWRWKNVLVPPNAFVVHTRRGRAEPLHIGLGVSFRFRPSTDSFLVVPGATQTILINAYCICRELQGVLVQGYVQWIIQDFGVAYRKLDFGDADDPMRLVNLQLREQAEAAIKDKVSTMGVRDVLSDKQPIIEELTARLRAVAEGQGEDGRGRDGQG
;
A
#
# COMPACT_ATOMS: atom_id res chain seq x y z
N MET A 1 33.90 -4.61 -49.38
CA MET A 1 32.69 -5.44 -49.21
C MET A 1 31.96 -4.91 -47.98
N SER A 2 30.85 -4.21 -48.16
CA SER A 2 30.06 -3.59 -47.09
C SER A 2 28.93 -4.54 -46.64
N GLY A 3 28.81 -4.81 -45.34
CA GLY A 3 27.73 -5.62 -44.75
C GLY A 3 26.64 -4.75 -44.11
N PRO A 4 25.35 -5.15 -44.15
CA PRO A 4 24.22 -4.30 -43.80
C PRO A 4 24.04 -4.15 -42.28
N GLY A 5 23.56 -2.98 -41.87
CA GLY A 5 23.47 -2.53 -40.48
C GLY A 5 22.56 -3.37 -39.58
N ALA A 6 23.10 -3.77 -38.43
CA ALA A 6 22.33 -4.25 -37.30
C ALA A 6 21.62 -3.06 -36.64
N GLY A 7 20.29 -3.00 -36.80
CA GLY A 7 19.44 -2.00 -36.15
C GLY A 7 19.54 -2.09 -34.63
N ASN A 8 19.50 -0.93 -33.97
CA ASN A 8 19.56 -0.84 -32.52
C ASN A 8 18.22 -1.30 -31.92
N THR A 9 18.19 -2.54 -31.40
CA THR A 9 17.00 -3.18 -30.82
C THR A 9 16.36 -2.38 -29.68
N TYR A 10 17.11 -1.50 -29.01
CA TYR A 10 16.57 -0.58 -28.02
C TYR A 10 15.72 0.52 -28.65
N LEU A 11 16.15 1.08 -29.79
CA LEU A 11 15.37 2.07 -30.53
C LEU A 11 14.07 1.49 -31.07
N GLU A 12 14.09 0.24 -31.53
CA GLU A 12 12.88 -0.46 -31.99
C GLU A 12 11.86 -0.64 -30.86
N LYS A 13 12.33 -0.95 -29.64
CA LYS A 13 11.48 -1.06 -28.45
C LYS A 13 10.88 0.28 -28.03
N VAL A 14 11.67 1.35 -28.03
CA VAL A 14 11.19 2.70 -27.67
C VAL A 14 10.19 3.22 -28.70
N VAL A 15 10.42 2.98 -30.00
CA VAL A 15 9.47 3.36 -31.06
C VAL A 15 8.15 2.59 -30.94
N ALA A 16 8.21 1.29 -30.63
CA ALA A 16 7.01 0.49 -30.37
C ALA A 16 6.23 1.00 -29.14
N GLU A 17 6.94 1.39 -28.07
CA GLU A 17 6.32 1.93 -26.85
C GLU A 17 5.66 3.30 -27.11
N GLN A 18 6.31 4.17 -27.88
CA GLN A 18 5.74 5.46 -28.28
C GLN A 18 4.49 5.32 -29.15
N ALA A 19 4.46 4.37 -30.09
CA ALA A 19 3.30 4.11 -30.95
C ALA A 19 2.08 3.67 -30.12
N VAL A 20 2.28 2.77 -29.15
CA VAL A 20 1.21 2.29 -28.25
C VAL A 20 0.67 3.42 -27.37
N LEU A 21 1.56 4.30 -26.89
CA LEU A 21 1.17 5.42 -26.04
C LEU A 21 0.41 6.49 -26.83
N GLN A 22 0.77 6.71 -28.09
CA GLN A 22 0.07 7.62 -28.99
C GLN A 22 -1.34 7.12 -29.35
N ASP A 23 -1.50 5.81 -29.55
CA ASP A 23 -2.81 5.20 -29.78
C ASP A 23 -3.72 5.27 -28.54
N ASP A 24 -3.18 5.06 -27.34
CA ASP A 24 -3.96 5.15 -26.08
C ASP A 24 -4.43 6.60 -25.82
N LEU A 25 -3.57 7.58 -26.10
CA LEU A 25 -3.93 9.01 -26.02
C LEU A 25 -4.99 9.39 -27.07
N ARG A 26 -4.95 8.79 -28.26
CA ARG A 26 -5.95 8.99 -29.31
C ARG A 26 -7.28 8.36 -28.95
N ALA A 27 -7.27 7.15 -28.38
CA ALA A 27 -8.47 6.46 -27.92
C ALA A 27 -9.18 7.24 -26.79
N ARG A 28 -8.41 7.79 -25.84
CA ARG A 28 -8.92 8.66 -24.75
C ARG A 28 -9.45 10.00 -25.23
N ARG A 29 -9.08 10.46 -26.43
CA ARG A 29 -9.58 11.71 -27.04
C ARG A 29 -10.93 11.56 -27.74
N THR A 30 -11.48 10.35 -27.82
CA THR A 30 -12.81 10.11 -28.42
C THR A 30 -13.89 10.36 -27.36
N PRO A 31 -14.81 11.32 -27.54
CA PRO A 31 -15.86 11.56 -26.55
C PRO A 31 -16.86 10.40 -26.49
N ALA A 32 -17.28 10.08 -25.27
CA ALA A 32 -18.17 8.96 -24.94
C ALA A 32 -19.54 9.06 -25.64
N ALA A 33 -19.97 7.97 -26.26
CA ALA A 33 -21.34 7.79 -26.73
C ALA A 33 -22.30 7.48 -25.55
N ALA A 34 -23.55 7.90 -25.74
CA ALA A 34 -24.65 8.04 -24.77
C ALA A 34 -25.05 6.79 -23.94
N PRO A 35 -25.75 6.97 -22.79
CA PRO A 35 -26.04 5.89 -21.86
C PRO A 35 -27.34 5.14 -22.23
N GLY A 36 -27.29 3.80 -22.19
CA GLY A 36 -28.49 2.95 -22.25
C GLY A 36 -28.25 1.55 -22.81
N ALA A 37 -27.67 0.63 -22.02
CA ALA A 37 -27.75 -0.82 -22.24
C ALA A 37 -27.38 -1.59 -20.94
N PRO A 38 -27.96 -2.78 -20.68
CA PRO A 38 -27.85 -3.48 -19.40
C PRO A 38 -26.49 -4.17 -19.19
N ALA A 39 -26.13 -4.33 -17.91
CA ALA A 39 -24.88 -4.92 -17.44
C ALA A 39 -24.77 -6.43 -17.75
N GLY A 40 -24.24 -6.76 -18.92
CA GLY A 40 -23.62 -8.04 -19.21
C GLY A 40 -22.12 -8.00 -18.88
N TYR A 41 -21.59 -9.13 -18.41
CA TYR A 41 -20.19 -9.40 -18.07
C TYR A 41 -19.20 -8.58 -18.94
N ALA A 42 -18.58 -7.56 -18.35
CA ALA A 42 -17.63 -6.71 -19.06
C ALA A 42 -16.36 -7.54 -19.37
N PRO A 43 -15.89 -7.57 -20.63
CA PRO A 43 -14.62 -8.21 -20.96
C PRO A 43 -13.47 -7.46 -20.25
N PRO A 44 -12.39 -8.17 -19.86
CA PRO A 44 -11.28 -7.58 -19.13
C PRO A 44 -10.71 -6.38 -19.89
N GLY A 45 -10.55 -5.26 -19.17
CA GLY A 45 -10.08 -4.00 -19.72
C GLY A 45 -8.70 -4.12 -20.38
N PRO A 46 -8.31 -3.13 -21.20
CA PRO A 46 -7.04 -3.16 -21.96
C PRO A 46 -5.80 -3.38 -21.08
N LEU A 47 -5.85 -2.91 -19.82
CA LEU A 47 -4.82 -3.12 -18.80
C LEU A 47 -4.63 -4.61 -18.44
N ALA A 48 -5.73 -5.35 -18.25
CA ALA A 48 -5.69 -6.77 -17.94
C ALA A 48 -5.24 -7.62 -19.13
N LYS A 49 -5.46 -7.16 -20.38
CA LYS A 49 -4.86 -7.76 -21.58
C LYS A 49 -3.35 -7.48 -21.68
N ARG A 50 -2.92 -6.27 -21.32
CA ARG A 50 -1.50 -5.86 -21.30
C ARG A 50 -0.67 -6.71 -20.32
N GLU A 51 -1.20 -6.99 -19.13
CA GLU A 51 -0.51 -7.80 -18.11
C GLU A 51 -0.31 -9.26 -18.55
N ARG A 52 -1.33 -9.85 -19.19
CA ARG A 52 -1.29 -11.23 -19.69
C ARG A 52 -0.32 -11.42 -20.86
N ALA A 53 -0.20 -10.43 -21.75
CA ALA A 53 0.69 -10.48 -22.91
C ALA A 53 2.17 -10.32 -22.55
N LEU A 54 2.48 -9.69 -21.41
CA LEU A 54 3.85 -9.45 -20.95
C LEU A 54 4.44 -10.61 -20.13
N GLY A 55 3.74 -11.74 -20.00
CA GLY A 55 4.19 -12.87 -19.17
C GLY A 55 4.30 -12.53 -17.67
N ARG A 56 3.81 -11.34 -17.28
CA ARG A 56 3.67 -10.96 -15.89
C ARG A 56 2.46 -11.74 -15.40
N ALA A 57 2.72 -12.85 -14.71
CA ALA A 57 1.74 -13.37 -13.76
C ALA A 57 1.20 -12.15 -12.99
N PRO A 58 -0.12 -12.05 -12.72
CA PRO A 58 -0.60 -11.01 -11.82
C PRO A 58 0.36 -11.06 -10.66
N ALA A 59 1.02 -9.92 -10.38
CA ALA A 59 1.86 -9.84 -9.21
C ALA A 59 0.99 -10.45 -8.13
N GLY A 60 1.40 -11.63 -7.63
CA GLY A 60 0.73 -12.18 -6.49
C GLY A 60 0.97 -11.11 -5.46
N ASP A 61 -0.02 -10.24 -5.27
CA ASP A 61 -0.21 -9.52 -4.04
C ASP A 61 0.02 -10.61 -3.02
N GLY A 62 1.18 -10.56 -2.36
CA GLY A 62 1.47 -11.46 -1.27
C GLY A 62 0.33 -11.23 -0.32
N SER A 63 -0.60 -12.19 -0.29
CA SER A 63 -1.99 -12.01 0.11
C SER A 63 -2.05 -11.17 1.38
N ALA A 64 -2.20 -9.86 1.23
CA ALA A 64 -2.59 -9.03 2.35
C ALA A 64 -3.97 -9.58 2.75
N PRO A 65 -4.24 -9.80 4.05
CA PRO A 65 -5.57 -10.18 4.47
C PRO A 65 -6.53 -9.12 3.91
N GLY A 66 -7.40 -9.52 2.99
CA GLY A 66 -8.42 -8.64 2.46
C GLY A 66 -9.32 -8.09 3.57
N PRO A 67 -10.23 -7.17 3.25
CA PRO A 67 -11.15 -6.60 4.23
C PRO A 67 -11.77 -7.71 5.09
N VAL A 68 -11.68 -7.54 6.41
CA VAL A 68 -12.20 -8.53 7.36
C VAL A 68 -13.71 -8.60 7.20
N ASP A 69 -14.23 -9.75 6.80
CA ASP A 69 -15.67 -9.97 6.71
C ASP A 69 -16.32 -9.96 8.10
N VAL A 70 -17.18 -8.97 8.32
CA VAL A 70 -17.94 -8.83 9.56
C VAL A 70 -19.37 -9.27 9.35
N ARG A 71 -19.90 -10.11 10.24
CA ARG A 71 -21.29 -10.56 10.15
C ARG A 71 -22.20 -9.56 10.86
N ILE A 72 -23.05 -8.88 10.10
CA ILE A 72 -24.07 -7.99 10.66
C ILE A 72 -25.40 -8.75 10.75
N SER A 73 -25.91 -8.93 11.97
CA SER A 73 -27.20 -9.58 12.25
C SER A 73 -28.18 -8.59 12.87
N GLY A 74 -29.48 -8.86 12.79
CA GLY A 74 -30.52 -8.07 13.47
C GLY A 74 -31.54 -7.42 12.54
N PHE A 75 -32.60 -6.88 13.14
CA PHE A 75 -33.78 -6.38 12.43
C PHE A 75 -33.97 -4.87 12.65
N TRP A 76 -34.27 -4.16 11.56
CA TRP A 76 -34.59 -2.72 11.57
C TRP A 76 -33.49 -1.85 12.20
N ARG A 77 -33.79 -1.09 13.27
CA ARG A 77 -32.85 -0.15 13.94
C ARG A 77 -31.82 -0.81 14.86
N TRP A 78 -31.92 -2.12 15.07
CA TRP A 78 -31.13 -2.83 16.08
C TRP A 78 -30.32 -3.92 15.41
N LYS A 79 -29.09 -3.58 15.05
CA LYS A 79 -28.13 -4.52 14.47
C LYS A 79 -27.09 -4.91 15.51
N ASN A 80 -26.53 -6.11 15.37
CA ASN A 80 -25.37 -6.59 16.09
C ASN A 80 -24.28 -6.90 15.07
N VAL A 81 -23.09 -6.41 15.36
CA VAL A 81 -21.90 -6.60 14.56
C VAL A 81 -21.09 -7.69 15.23
N LEU A 82 -21.01 -8.86 14.59
CA LEU A 82 -20.24 -10.00 15.04
C LEU A 82 -18.87 -9.98 14.37
N VAL A 83 -17.85 -9.82 15.21
CA VAL A 83 -16.48 -9.56 14.79
C VAL A 83 -15.67 -10.85 14.96
N PRO A 84 -14.89 -11.27 13.95
CA PRO A 84 -14.00 -12.42 14.08
C PRO A 84 -12.98 -12.26 15.23
N PRO A 85 -12.57 -13.35 15.89
CA PRO A 85 -11.64 -13.28 17.02
C PRO A 85 -10.23 -12.82 16.64
N ASN A 86 -9.89 -12.81 15.35
CA ASN A 86 -8.60 -12.38 14.81
C ASN A 86 -8.64 -10.96 14.23
N ALA A 87 -9.65 -10.16 14.58
CA ALA A 87 -9.83 -8.81 14.05
C ALA A 87 -9.99 -7.78 15.16
N PHE A 88 -9.29 -6.66 15.01
CA PHE A 88 -9.43 -5.51 15.88
C PHE A 88 -10.61 -4.65 15.44
N VAL A 89 -11.26 -4.03 16.41
CA VAL A 89 -12.41 -3.15 16.18
C VAL A 89 -12.21 -1.84 16.92
N VAL A 90 -12.57 -0.75 16.27
CA VAL A 90 -12.94 0.50 16.93
C VAL A 90 -14.40 0.80 16.59
N HIS A 91 -15.24 0.94 17.61
CA HIS A 91 -16.62 1.38 17.48
C HIS A 91 -16.75 2.79 18.07
N THR A 92 -17.13 3.76 17.24
CA THR A 92 -17.37 5.14 17.65
C THR A 92 -18.84 5.52 17.51
N ARG A 93 -19.24 6.54 18.26
CA ARG A 93 -20.59 7.11 18.19
C ARG A 93 -20.51 8.62 18.06
N ARG A 94 -21.29 9.15 17.12
CA ARG A 94 -21.40 10.59 16.89
C ARG A 94 -21.73 11.32 18.20
N GLY A 95 -20.94 12.35 18.51
CA GLY A 95 -21.09 13.15 19.73
C GLY A 95 -20.36 12.60 20.97
N ARG A 96 -19.56 11.53 20.83
CA ARG A 96 -18.65 11.07 21.89
C ARG A 96 -17.21 11.20 21.43
N ALA A 97 -16.36 11.70 22.32
CA ALA A 97 -14.93 11.86 22.07
C ALA A 97 -14.20 10.51 22.13
N GLU A 98 -14.63 9.61 23.02
CA GLU A 98 -14.00 8.30 23.19
C GLU A 98 -14.77 7.20 22.44
N PRO A 99 -14.06 6.21 21.87
CA PRO A 99 -14.68 5.01 21.33
C PRO A 99 -15.50 4.25 22.37
N LEU A 100 -16.61 3.65 21.93
CA LEU A 100 -17.45 2.81 22.80
C LEU A 100 -16.85 1.44 23.04
N HIS A 101 -16.21 0.87 22.02
CA HIS A 101 -15.54 -0.42 22.12
C HIS A 101 -14.23 -0.33 21.34
N ILE A 102 -13.16 -0.85 21.94
CA ILE A 102 -11.88 -1.03 21.30
C ILE A 102 -11.27 -2.36 21.74
N GLY A 103 -10.82 -3.17 20.79
CA GLY A 103 -10.17 -4.44 21.10
C GLY A 103 -10.37 -5.52 20.05
N LEU A 104 -9.76 -6.67 20.33
CA LEU A 104 -9.77 -7.85 19.47
C LEU A 104 -11.06 -8.67 19.67
N GLY A 105 -11.76 -9.01 18.58
CA GLY A 105 -12.93 -9.90 18.61
C GLY A 105 -14.15 -9.36 19.34
N VAL A 106 -14.18 -8.05 19.65
CA VAL A 106 -15.28 -7.45 20.42
C VAL A 106 -16.49 -7.27 19.52
N SER A 107 -17.53 -8.08 19.76
CA SER A 107 -18.84 -7.93 19.10
C SER A 107 -19.70 -6.92 19.86
N PHE A 108 -20.49 -6.11 19.15
CA PHE A 108 -21.25 -5.01 19.75
C PHE A 108 -22.56 -4.73 19.04
N ARG A 109 -23.47 -4.05 19.76
CA ARG A 109 -24.71 -3.54 19.20
C ARG A 109 -24.44 -2.26 18.40
N PHE A 110 -24.99 -2.19 17.20
CA PHE A 110 -24.72 -1.14 16.21
C PHE A 110 -25.99 -0.42 15.77
N ARG A 111 -25.96 0.91 15.81
CA ARG A 111 -27.01 1.79 15.28
C ARG A 111 -26.49 2.56 14.06
N PRO A 112 -26.87 2.19 12.82
CA PRO A 112 -26.33 2.79 11.61
C PRO A 112 -26.49 4.32 11.48
N SER A 113 -27.46 4.91 12.17
CA SER A 113 -27.73 6.36 12.12
C SER A 113 -26.80 7.20 13.00
N THR A 114 -26.13 6.60 13.99
CA THR A 114 -25.34 7.32 14.99
C THR A 114 -23.94 6.74 15.21
N ASP A 115 -23.77 5.47 14.85
CA ASP A 115 -22.59 4.70 15.17
C ASP A 115 -21.79 4.46 13.89
N SER A 116 -20.47 4.38 14.02
CA SER A 116 -19.54 3.96 12.98
C SER A 116 -18.54 3.00 13.58
N PHE A 117 -17.99 2.11 12.76
CA PHE A 117 -16.95 1.20 13.21
C PHE A 117 -15.92 0.95 12.12
N LEU A 118 -14.72 0.63 12.56
CA LEU A 118 -13.59 0.21 11.75
C LEU A 118 -13.19 -1.19 12.20
N VAL A 119 -12.94 -2.08 11.25
CA VAL A 119 -12.41 -3.42 11.51
C VAL A 119 -11.11 -3.61 10.77
N VAL A 120 -10.09 -4.07 11.47
CA VAL A 120 -8.74 -4.23 10.94
C VAL A 120 -8.24 -5.65 11.23
N PRO A 121 -7.58 -6.35 10.29
CA PRO A 121 -6.98 -7.64 10.57
C PRO A 121 -5.96 -7.55 11.72
N GLY A 122 -6.07 -8.44 12.71
CA GLY A 122 -5.06 -8.59 13.76
C GLY A 122 -3.90 -9.51 13.40
N ALA A 123 -3.91 -10.07 12.18
CA ALA A 123 -2.88 -10.95 11.68
C ALA A 123 -1.61 -10.18 11.27
N THR A 124 -0.47 -10.87 11.29
CA THR A 124 0.80 -10.35 10.76
C THR A 124 0.67 -9.97 9.30
N GLN A 125 1.20 -8.81 8.97
CA GLN A 125 1.24 -8.24 7.62
C GLN A 125 2.64 -8.38 7.06
N THR A 126 2.75 -8.63 5.75
CA THR A 126 4.04 -8.68 5.05
C THR A 126 4.05 -7.61 3.95
N ILE A 127 5.05 -6.74 3.99
CA ILE A 127 5.27 -5.71 2.97
C ILE A 127 6.52 -6.08 2.19
N LEU A 128 6.39 -6.24 0.87
CA LEU A 128 7.54 -6.41 0.00
C LEU A 128 8.22 -5.07 -0.25
N ILE A 129 9.54 -5.04 -0.09
CA ILE A 129 10.37 -3.86 -0.31
C ILE A 129 11.24 -4.10 -1.53
N ASN A 130 11.25 -3.12 -2.44
CA ASN A 130 12.07 -3.13 -3.63
C ASN A 130 12.67 -1.73 -3.82
N ALA A 131 13.93 -1.56 -3.45
CA ALA A 131 14.62 -0.27 -3.45
C ALA A 131 15.75 -0.27 -4.49
N TYR A 132 15.62 0.61 -5.50
CA TYR A 132 16.72 0.96 -6.38
C TYR A 132 17.58 2.03 -5.71
N CYS A 133 18.83 1.67 -5.42
CA CYS A 133 19.76 2.50 -4.66
C CYS A 133 21.02 2.76 -5.48
N ILE A 134 21.72 3.84 -5.13
CA ILE A 134 23.05 4.15 -5.64
C ILE A 134 23.98 4.14 -4.43
N CYS A 135 25.04 3.34 -4.49
CA CYS A 135 26.05 3.26 -3.41
C CYS A 135 27.00 4.46 -3.45
N ARG A 136 27.86 4.57 -2.44
CA ARG A 136 28.85 5.66 -2.34
C ARG A 136 29.76 5.77 -3.57
N GLU A 137 30.14 4.64 -4.18
CA GLU A 137 30.96 4.61 -5.40
C GLU A 137 30.13 4.80 -6.70
N LEU A 138 28.92 5.36 -6.59
CA LEU A 138 28.00 5.62 -7.71
C LEU A 138 27.58 4.37 -8.49
N GLN A 139 27.64 3.20 -7.85
CA GLN A 139 27.16 1.95 -8.41
C GLN A 139 25.69 1.75 -8.11
N GLY A 140 24.91 1.38 -9.13
CA GLY A 140 23.51 1.01 -8.97
C GLY A 140 23.38 -0.36 -8.31
N VAL A 141 22.57 -0.45 -7.25
CA VAL A 141 22.27 -1.71 -6.55
C VAL A 141 20.77 -1.81 -6.31
N LEU A 142 20.25 -3.02 -6.50
CA LEU A 142 18.87 -3.37 -6.18
C LEU A 142 18.82 -4.07 -4.83
N VAL A 143 18.12 -3.49 -3.86
CA VAL A 143 17.88 -4.10 -2.55
C VAL A 143 16.43 -4.60 -2.50
N GLN A 144 16.27 -5.91 -2.33
CA GLN A 144 14.99 -6.56 -2.20
C GLN A 144 14.88 -7.23 -0.83
N GLY A 145 13.70 -7.14 -0.24
CA GLY A 145 13.41 -7.75 1.05
C GLY A 145 11.93 -7.70 1.39
N TYR A 146 11.61 -8.12 2.60
CA TYR A 146 10.28 -8.01 3.14
C TYR A 146 10.32 -7.54 4.58
N VAL A 147 9.28 -6.82 4.99
CA VAL A 147 9.04 -6.36 6.35
C VAL A 147 7.80 -7.07 6.86
N GLN A 148 7.92 -7.74 8.00
CA GLN A 148 6.80 -8.32 8.70
C GLN A 148 6.47 -7.48 9.93
N TRP A 149 5.20 -7.13 10.10
CA TRP A 149 4.75 -6.31 11.22
C TRP A 149 3.38 -6.77 11.73
N ILE A 150 3.09 -6.45 12.98
CA ILE A 150 1.83 -6.76 13.65
C ILE A 150 1.44 -5.60 14.57
N ILE A 151 0.13 -5.37 14.72
CA ILE A 151 -0.39 -4.41 15.68
C ILE A 151 -0.37 -5.04 17.08
N GLN A 152 0.40 -4.45 17.99
CA GLN A 152 0.44 -4.87 19.40
C GLN A 152 -0.65 -4.18 20.23
N ASP A 153 -0.78 -2.86 20.09
CA ASP A 153 -1.79 -2.04 20.77
C ASP A 153 -2.62 -1.29 19.72
N PHE A 154 -3.86 -1.73 19.53
CA PHE A 154 -4.74 -1.11 18.56
C PHE A 154 -5.25 0.26 18.98
N GLY A 155 -5.30 0.57 20.28
CA GLY A 155 -5.66 1.90 20.76
C GLY A 155 -4.62 2.95 20.39
N VAL A 156 -3.34 2.59 20.49
CA VAL A 156 -2.25 3.44 20.02
C VAL A 156 -2.24 3.50 18.49
N ALA A 157 -2.33 2.35 17.82
CA ALA A 157 -2.31 2.29 16.36
C ALA A 157 -3.43 3.12 15.73
N TYR A 158 -4.67 3.01 16.22
CA TYR A 158 -5.82 3.76 15.71
C TYR A 158 -5.64 5.28 15.77
N ARG A 159 -4.85 5.78 16.73
CA ARG A 159 -4.57 7.22 16.86
C ARG A 159 -3.38 7.69 16.03
N LYS A 160 -2.47 6.79 15.69
CA LYS A 160 -1.16 7.14 15.10
C LYS A 160 -1.01 6.73 13.63
N LEU A 161 -1.77 5.73 13.19
CA LEU A 161 -1.72 5.18 11.84
C LEU A 161 -3.01 5.52 11.08
N ASP A 162 -2.90 5.65 9.76
CA ASP A 162 -4.03 5.99 8.90
C ASP A 162 -4.71 4.72 8.36
N PHE A 163 -5.87 4.40 8.94
CA PHE A 163 -6.78 3.34 8.48
C PHE A 163 -7.97 3.89 7.69
N GLY A 164 -7.84 5.07 7.08
CA GLY A 164 -8.95 5.83 6.47
C GLY A 164 -9.51 5.26 5.17
N ASP A 165 -8.92 4.22 4.62
CA ASP A 165 -9.45 3.53 3.46
C ASP A 165 -10.62 2.61 3.86
N ALA A 166 -11.79 2.88 3.29
CA ALA A 166 -13.03 2.17 3.61
C ALA A 166 -13.09 0.74 3.07
N ASP A 167 -12.38 0.46 1.97
CA ASP A 167 -12.41 -0.83 1.28
C ASP A 167 -11.24 -1.72 1.74
N ASP A 168 -10.07 -1.12 2.00
CA ASP A 168 -8.88 -1.79 2.52
C ASP A 168 -8.18 -0.92 3.58
N PRO A 169 -8.58 -1.02 4.86
CA PRO A 169 -7.99 -0.27 5.96
C PRO A 169 -6.47 -0.41 6.08
N MET A 170 -5.89 -1.49 5.55
CA MET A 170 -4.45 -1.74 5.63
C MET A 170 -3.66 -1.03 4.52
N ARG A 171 -4.33 -0.59 3.44
CA ARG A 171 -3.67 -0.08 2.23
C ARG A 171 -2.76 1.11 2.51
N LEU A 172 -3.28 2.12 3.20
CA LEU A 172 -2.56 3.37 3.46
C LEU A 172 -1.39 3.14 4.43
N VAL A 173 -1.61 2.41 5.52
CA VAL A 173 -0.54 2.03 6.45
C VAL A 173 0.57 1.24 5.74
N ASN A 174 0.21 0.24 4.94
CA ASN A 174 1.18 -0.58 4.21
C ASN A 174 1.93 0.23 3.15
N LEU A 175 1.28 1.21 2.52
CA LEU A 175 1.92 2.15 1.59
C LEU A 175 2.93 3.03 2.32
N GLN A 176 2.53 3.67 3.41
CA GLN A 176 3.41 4.55 4.19
C GLN A 176 4.62 3.81 4.74
N LEU A 177 4.43 2.64 5.37
CA LEU A 177 5.54 1.83 5.88
C LEU A 177 6.48 1.38 4.76
N ARG A 178 5.96 1.05 3.57
CA ARG A 178 6.79 0.70 2.41
C ARG A 178 7.62 1.89 1.93
N GLU A 179 7.01 3.06 1.80
CA GLU A 179 7.71 4.28 1.35
C GLU A 179 8.81 4.67 2.33
N GLN A 180 8.54 4.58 3.63
CA GLN A 180 9.52 4.86 4.69
C GLN A 180 10.66 3.82 4.71
N ALA A 181 10.33 2.53 4.51
CA ALA A 181 11.33 1.49 4.37
C ALA A 181 12.25 1.73 3.17
N GLU A 182 11.68 2.07 2.01
CA GLU A 182 12.43 2.34 0.79
C GLU A 182 13.35 3.56 0.96
N ALA A 183 12.85 4.64 1.57
CA ALA A 183 13.64 5.82 1.89
C ALA A 183 14.80 5.50 2.86
N ALA A 184 14.53 4.73 3.93
CA ALA A 184 15.54 4.31 4.89
C ALA A 184 16.69 3.53 4.23
N ILE A 185 16.33 2.56 3.37
CA ILE A 185 17.32 1.75 2.65
C ILE A 185 18.13 2.62 1.68
N LYS A 186 17.47 3.50 0.91
CA LYS A 186 18.16 4.41 -0.03
C LYS A 186 19.16 5.31 0.70
N ASP A 187 18.73 5.93 1.80
CA ASP A 187 19.59 6.79 2.61
C ASP A 187 20.78 6.01 3.15
N LYS A 188 20.55 4.83 3.72
CA LYS A 188 21.63 4.02 4.30
C LYS A 188 22.63 3.55 3.23
N VAL A 189 22.13 2.96 2.14
CA VAL A 189 22.95 2.42 1.05
C VAL A 189 23.79 3.52 0.37
N SER A 190 23.27 4.75 0.26
CA SER A 190 24.01 5.87 -0.33
C SER A 190 25.31 6.21 0.42
N THR A 191 25.38 5.87 1.70
CA THR A 191 26.57 6.10 2.54
C THR A 191 27.53 4.91 2.58
N MET A 192 27.10 3.74 2.10
CA MET A 192 27.85 2.49 2.17
C MET A 192 28.68 2.24 0.91
N GLY A 193 29.82 1.57 1.09
CA GLY A 193 30.57 1.04 -0.04
C GLY A 193 29.86 -0.17 -0.68
N VAL A 194 30.00 -0.37 -1.99
CA VAL A 194 29.37 -1.50 -2.69
C VAL A 194 29.71 -2.86 -2.07
N ARG A 195 30.95 -3.03 -1.59
CA ARG A 195 31.38 -4.26 -0.90
C ARG A 195 30.62 -4.46 0.40
N ASP A 196 30.40 -3.39 1.15
CA ASP A 196 29.70 -3.45 2.44
C ASP A 196 28.24 -3.82 2.24
N VAL A 197 27.56 -3.22 1.25
CA VAL A 197 26.17 -3.54 0.90
C VAL A 197 25.99 -5.03 0.53
N LEU A 198 26.98 -5.61 -0.13
CA LEU A 198 26.96 -7.02 -0.52
C LEU A 198 27.34 -7.97 0.63
N SER A 199 28.27 -7.56 1.49
CA SER A 199 28.90 -8.43 2.50
C SER A 199 28.22 -8.38 3.87
N ASP A 200 27.75 -7.20 4.30
CA ASP A 200 27.09 -7.01 5.61
C ASP A 200 25.78 -6.23 5.47
N LYS A 201 24.68 -6.92 5.77
CA LYS A 201 23.32 -6.38 5.65
C LYS A 201 22.79 -5.85 6.97
N GLN A 202 23.46 -6.09 8.10
CA GLN A 202 22.99 -5.65 9.40
C GLN A 202 22.77 -4.14 9.50
N PRO A 203 23.68 -3.28 9.00
CA PRO A 203 23.47 -1.83 9.09
C PRO A 203 22.22 -1.33 8.36
N ILE A 204 21.79 -2.03 7.30
CA ILE A 204 20.57 -1.72 6.56
C ILE A 204 19.34 -2.15 7.36
N ILE A 205 19.40 -3.33 7.99
CA ILE A 205 18.31 -3.88 8.80
C ILE A 205 18.08 -3.03 10.05
N GLU A 206 19.14 -2.60 10.73
CA GLU A 206 19.08 -1.76 11.92
C GLU A 206 18.45 -0.39 11.62
N GLU A 207 18.91 0.28 10.57
CA GLU A 207 18.36 1.57 10.13
C GLU A 207 16.87 1.43 9.75
N LEU A 208 16.54 0.41 8.95
CA LEU A 208 15.17 0.11 8.55
C LEU A 208 14.26 -0.11 9.76
N THR A 209 14.73 -0.92 10.72
CA THR A 209 13.97 -1.23 11.94
C THR A 209 13.76 0.01 12.80
N ALA A 210 14.77 0.87 12.92
CA ALA A 210 14.69 2.12 13.67
C ALA A 210 13.67 3.09 13.04
N ARG A 211 13.74 3.32 11.73
CA ARG A 211 12.82 4.23 11.05
C ARG A 211 11.38 3.74 11.07
N LEU A 212 11.16 2.46 10.79
CA LEU A 212 9.80 1.90 10.82
C LEU A 212 9.19 1.92 12.21
N ARG A 213 10.00 1.76 13.27
CA ARG A 213 9.54 1.92 14.65
C ARG A 213 9.07 3.34 14.93
N ALA A 214 9.82 4.36 14.52
CA ALA A 214 9.43 5.75 14.68
C ALA A 214 8.09 6.08 13.99
N VAL A 215 7.87 5.53 12.79
CA VAL A 215 6.61 5.68 12.05
C VAL A 215 5.46 4.95 12.76
N ALA A 216 5.69 3.71 13.21
CA ALA A 216 4.70 2.94 13.96
C ALA A 216 4.32 3.60 15.31
N GLU A 217 5.28 4.30 15.92
CA GLU A 217 5.09 5.10 17.12
C GLU A 217 4.58 6.52 16.84
N GLY A 218 4.22 6.85 15.59
CA GLY A 218 3.58 8.11 15.22
C GLY A 218 4.47 9.34 15.38
N GLN A 219 5.80 9.19 15.30
CA GLN A 219 6.76 10.30 15.32
C GLN A 219 7.06 10.85 13.91
N GLY A 220 6.22 10.53 12.92
CA GLY A 220 6.37 11.04 11.55
C GLY A 220 5.92 12.49 11.43
N GLU A 221 6.89 13.40 11.25
CA GLU A 221 6.72 14.81 10.83
C GLU A 221 6.00 15.79 11.80
N ASP A 222 6.33 15.78 13.10
CA ASP A 222 6.02 16.90 14.01
C ASP A 222 6.98 18.13 13.82
N GLY A 223 7.45 18.38 12.59
CA GLY A 223 8.67 19.16 12.36
C GLY A 223 8.71 20.17 11.21
N ARG A 224 7.58 20.59 10.62
CA ARG A 224 7.58 21.74 9.68
C ARG A 224 6.26 22.52 9.74
N GLY A 225 6.18 23.46 10.66
CA GLY A 225 5.06 24.39 10.70
C GLY A 225 4.93 25.24 11.96
N ARG A 226 6.02 25.77 12.53
CA ARG A 226 5.90 26.85 13.52
C ARG A 226 7.16 27.68 13.76
N ASP A 227 7.81 28.15 12.70
CA ASP A 227 8.72 29.30 12.79
C ASP A 227 8.17 30.42 11.90
N GLY A 228 7.51 31.39 12.53
CA GLY A 228 6.94 32.53 11.82
C GLY A 228 5.85 33.29 12.59
N GLN A 229 6.18 33.83 13.77
CA GLN A 229 5.80 35.17 14.26
C GLN A 229 5.97 35.27 15.78
N GLY A 230 6.89 36.14 16.17
CA GLY A 230 7.15 36.64 17.51
C GLY A 230 8.13 37.79 17.38
#